data_AF-A0AAW1MPZ3-F1
#
_entry.id   AF-A0AAW1MPZ3-F1
#
_cell.length_a   1.000
_cell.length_b   1.000
_cell.length_c   1.000
_cell.angle_alpha   90.00
_cell.angle_beta   90.00
_cell.angle_gamma   90.00
#
_symmetry.space_group_name_H-M   'P 1'
#
loop_
_entity.id
_entity.type
_entity.pdbx_description
1 polymer ?
#
loop_
_entity_poly.entity_id
_entity_poly.type
_entity_poly.pdbx_seq_one_letter_code
_entity_poly.pdbx_strand_id
1 'polypeptide(L)'
;MNPLKFFSAIITVISFIVFSNAQTESIEHSMIYQRGYYGVDNVLELNLNKEYILAFPNTSTSNPYRISAYSELSTFHYPALLVVRQEKQVLSWQVPMILPSTLGLLYFRNTSRTLCYSSRAALGQFDQANNKEFKRNFSVSVSTSSPETVQVIVRADEVKQFYLENDKTYTAKISPSEPIFYHYSFPDTERSSRVYIEIDSEDDVCLIASVQDTFCPVRDLNQDIEFQGHFQTINMKGAMTISELRYPNGFFLVFVARSDNYECTQESSLLPLPRSLLPSIKTLNRTSEIKFTIREGPTEQDYLAATLVVFLVIVGFCIVFVTIIVIFYCCRKENIDEVDGDEDEVDTCGLTQNDIIHRYLDRDELTVQDFCAKRMQRKSFNYFWHIMNIAIFYGIPVVQLMVAYQRLVNVTGDLDTCYHNFMCANPLGYMNDFNHVYSNIGYMLLGIFFLAVTFVSHQKHVVIAKCGIPRHYGLFYAMGVALIVEGILSACYHICPNQSNYQFDTSFMYVMAVLIMVKLYQNRHPRINASAYATFTVLGVAVFMAAFVSSVLMLLTPITSSRWGVGADVQVTKDLGEPIFESFCDRMLTILYGGPTAEIVEGPHLTSLPYSRNMWSGNSEPDP
;
A
#
# COMPACT_ATOMS: atom_id res chain seq x y z
N MET A 1 -60.52 28.81 -64.86
CA MET A 1 -59.12 28.41 -64.58
C MET A 1 -58.94 28.39 -63.06
N ASN A 2 -58.44 27.29 -62.49
CA ASN A 2 -58.42 27.07 -61.04
C ASN A 2 -57.27 27.87 -60.38
N PRO A 3 -57.53 28.85 -59.49
CA PRO A 3 -56.50 29.71 -58.91
C PRO A 3 -55.47 28.95 -58.08
N LEU A 4 -55.84 27.77 -57.55
CA LEU A 4 -54.95 26.90 -56.79
C LEU A 4 -53.77 26.33 -57.63
N LYS A 5 -54.01 26.04 -58.92
CA LYS A 5 -52.96 25.53 -59.82
C LYS A 5 -51.96 26.61 -60.22
N PHE A 6 -52.40 27.86 -60.27
CA PHE A 6 -51.54 29.00 -60.60
C PHE A 6 -50.59 29.34 -59.44
N PHE A 7 -51.10 29.34 -58.20
CA PHE A 7 -50.25 29.52 -57.02
C PHE A 7 -49.27 28.36 -56.79
N SER A 8 -49.68 27.11 -57.05
CA SER A 8 -48.79 25.96 -56.96
C SER A 8 -47.64 26.05 -57.97
N ALA A 9 -47.91 26.50 -59.20
CA ALA A 9 -46.89 26.71 -60.23
C ALA A 9 -45.91 27.85 -59.87
N ILE A 10 -46.40 28.95 -59.30
CA ILE A 10 -45.55 30.05 -58.85
C ILE A 10 -44.64 29.61 -57.68
N ILE A 11 -45.17 28.87 -56.71
CA ILE A 11 -44.37 28.36 -55.59
C ILE A 11 -43.32 27.36 -56.08
N THR A 12 -43.65 26.49 -57.05
CA THR A 12 -42.65 25.56 -57.61
C THR A 12 -41.56 26.30 -58.37
N VAL A 13 -41.89 27.35 -59.13
CA VAL A 13 -40.91 28.17 -59.84
C VAL A 13 -40.04 28.97 -58.88
N ILE A 14 -40.61 29.57 -57.82
CA ILE A 14 -39.84 30.30 -56.80
C ILE A 14 -38.92 29.33 -56.04
N SER A 15 -39.42 28.15 -55.64
CA SER A 15 -38.58 27.12 -55.02
C SER A 15 -37.46 26.66 -55.97
N PHE A 16 -37.73 26.51 -57.27
CA PHE A 16 -36.69 26.16 -58.24
C PHE A 16 -35.64 27.25 -58.39
N ILE A 17 -36.04 28.53 -58.40
CA ILE A 17 -35.12 29.69 -58.48
C ILE A 17 -34.29 29.82 -57.19
N VAL A 18 -34.89 29.58 -56.03
CA VAL A 18 -34.17 29.58 -54.73
C VAL A 18 -33.19 28.41 -54.65
N PHE A 19 -33.55 27.22 -55.15
CA PHE A 19 -32.65 26.07 -55.22
C PHE A 19 -31.54 26.22 -56.28
N SER A 20 -31.79 26.92 -57.39
CA SER A 20 -30.77 27.14 -58.43
C SER A 20 -29.81 28.29 -58.12
N ASN A 21 -30.18 29.19 -57.20
CA ASN A 21 -29.29 30.23 -56.65
C ASN A 21 -28.56 29.81 -55.36
N ALA A 22 -28.72 28.56 -54.91
CA ALA A 22 -27.84 27.99 -53.90
C ALA A 22 -26.47 27.68 -54.56
N GLN A 23 -25.69 28.72 -54.81
CA GLN A 23 -24.26 28.58 -55.05
C GLN A 23 -23.67 27.90 -53.82
N THR A 24 -23.34 26.62 -53.97
CA THR A 24 -22.43 25.95 -53.07
C THR A 24 -21.09 26.64 -53.27
N GLU A 25 -20.72 27.53 -52.35
CA GLU A 25 -19.33 27.97 -52.25
C GLU A 25 -18.50 26.69 -52.08
N SER A 26 -17.78 26.31 -53.13
CA SER A 26 -16.81 25.23 -53.06
C SER A 26 -15.70 25.72 -52.15
N ILE A 27 -15.74 25.32 -50.88
CA ILE A 27 -14.64 25.53 -49.95
C ILE A 27 -13.43 24.80 -50.54
N GLU A 28 -12.50 25.56 -51.12
CA GLU A 28 -11.30 25.04 -51.76
C GLU A 28 -10.32 24.60 -50.66
N HIS A 29 -10.57 23.41 -50.10
CA HIS A 29 -9.69 22.80 -49.10
C HIS A 29 -8.52 22.11 -49.81
N SER A 30 -7.31 22.64 -49.62
CA SER A 30 -6.09 22.15 -50.24
C SER A 30 -5.34 21.19 -49.32
N MET A 31 -5.13 19.95 -49.77
CA MET A 31 -4.28 18.97 -49.10
C MET A 31 -2.89 19.01 -49.72
N ILE A 32 -1.86 19.29 -48.90
CA ILE A 32 -0.48 19.36 -49.36
C ILE A 32 0.25 18.10 -48.89
N TYR A 33 0.67 17.28 -49.85
CA TYR A 33 1.48 16.10 -49.57
C TYR A 33 2.97 16.47 -49.64
N GLN A 34 3.70 16.23 -48.55
CA GLN A 34 5.12 16.54 -48.47
C GLN A 34 5.89 15.36 -47.88
N ARG A 35 7.15 15.20 -48.31
CA ARG A 35 8.06 14.21 -47.72
C ARG A 35 8.54 14.72 -46.37
N GLY A 36 8.33 13.93 -45.31
CA GLY A 36 8.85 14.21 -43.98
C GLY A 36 10.33 13.83 -43.87
N TYR A 37 11.10 14.64 -43.14
CA TYR A 37 12.50 14.39 -42.84
C TYR A 37 12.67 13.98 -41.37
N TYR A 38 13.43 12.89 -41.14
CA TYR A 38 13.76 12.40 -39.80
C TYR A 38 14.82 13.27 -39.13
N GLY A 39 14.71 13.46 -37.81
CA GLY A 39 15.68 14.22 -37.00
C GLY A 39 15.74 15.72 -37.29
N VAL A 40 14.84 16.24 -38.13
CA VAL A 40 14.77 17.64 -38.55
C VAL A 40 13.36 18.16 -38.31
N ASP A 41 13.27 19.45 -37.98
CA ASP A 41 12.03 20.16 -37.73
C ASP A 41 11.30 20.42 -39.05
N ASN A 42 10.15 19.76 -39.25
CA ASN A 42 9.28 19.99 -40.41
C ASN A 42 8.30 21.10 -40.03
N VAL A 43 8.55 22.31 -40.52
CA VAL A 43 7.74 23.50 -40.22
C VAL A 43 6.56 23.57 -41.21
N LEU A 44 5.34 23.65 -40.68
CA LEU A 44 4.09 23.65 -41.43
C LEU A 44 3.30 24.93 -41.15
N GLU A 45 2.80 25.57 -42.20
CA GLU A 45 1.93 26.75 -42.10
C GLU A 45 0.49 26.38 -42.47
N LEU A 46 -0.37 26.29 -41.45
CA LEU A 46 -1.72 25.76 -41.53
C LEU A 46 -2.76 26.88 -41.41
N ASN A 47 -3.92 26.70 -42.02
CA ASN A 47 -5.11 27.52 -41.80
C ASN A 47 -6.36 26.67 -42.11
N LEU A 48 -7.56 27.25 -42.01
CA LEU A 48 -8.83 26.57 -42.30
C LEU A 48 -8.93 25.89 -43.69
N ASN A 49 -8.10 26.28 -44.66
CA ASN A 49 -8.14 25.80 -46.05
C ASN A 49 -6.90 24.98 -46.45
N LYS A 50 -5.93 24.81 -45.55
CA LYS A 50 -4.64 24.15 -45.82
C LYS A 50 -4.34 23.10 -44.78
N GLU A 51 -4.29 21.84 -45.20
CA GLU A 51 -3.79 20.74 -44.39
C GLU A 51 -2.54 20.11 -45.01
N TYR A 52 -1.66 19.55 -44.18
CA TYR A 52 -0.42 18.93 -44.63
C TYR A 52 -0.39 17.45 -44.24
N ILE A 53 0.08 16.62 -45.16
CA ILE A 53 0.34 15.21 -44.93
C ILE A 53 1.83 14.96 -45.16
N LEU A 54 2.54 14.71 -44.07
CA LEU A 54 3.95 14.34 -44.07
C LEU A 54 4.08 12.83 -44.20
N ALA A 55 4.71 12.35 -45.27
CA ALA A 55 5.01 10.94 -45.46
C ALA A 55 6.47 10.64 -45.16
N PHE A 56 6.70 9.72 -44.23
CA PHE A 56 8.02 9.33 -43.81
C PHE A 56 8.46 8.04 -44.53
N PRO A 57 9.64 8.02 -45.18
CA PRO A 57 10.13 6.87 -45.94
C PRO A 57 10.58 5.74 -45.02
N ASN A 58 10.65 4.50 -45.53
CA ASN A 58 11.05 3.36 -44.70
C ASN A 58 12.50 3.49 -44.17
N THR A 59 12.74 2.98 -42.96
CA THR A 59 14.07 2.96 -42.33
C THR A 59 14.45 1.55 -41.91
N SER A 60 15.76 1.31 -41.75
CA SER A 60 16.32 0.00 -41.41
C SER A 60 16.45 -0.25 -39.90
N THR A 61 16.12 0.74 -39.06
CA THR A 61 16.30 0.68 -37.61
C THR A 61 15.21 -0.16 -36.94
N SER A 62 15.58 -0.95 -35.93
CA SER A 62 14.63 -1.72 -35.12
C SER A 62 13.86 -0.86 -34.11
N ASN A 63 14.39 0.31 -33.75
CA ASN A 63 13.78 1.22 -32.78
C ASN A 63 12.52 1.91 -33.33
N PRO A 64 11.56 2.28 -32.47
CA PRO A 64 10.43 3.10 -32.86
C PRO A 64 10.80 4.57 -33.01
N TYR A 65 9.93 5.33 -33.69
CA TYR A 65 10.03 6.77 -33.81
C TYR A 65 9.13 7.47 -32.79
N ARG A 66 9.60 8.59 -32.26
CA ARG A 66 8.83 9.53 -31.44
C ARG A 66 8.49 10.76 -32.27
N ILE A 67 7.21 11.07 -32.33
CA ILE A 67 6.67 12.23 -33.04
C ILE A 67 6.47 13.33 -32.02
N SER A 68 7.22 14.41 -32.16
CA SER A 68 7.14 15.61 -31.34
C SER A 68 6.50 16.72 -32.15
N ALA A 69 5.59 17.46 -31.53
CA ALA A 69 4.88 18.56 -32.15
C ALA A 69 4.78 19.76 -31.23
N TYR A 70 5.06 20.93 -31.80
CA TYR A 70 5.08 22.20 -31.11
C TYR A 70 4.39 23.29 -31.92
N SER A 71 3.66 24.16 -31.24
CA SER A 71 3.13 25.39 -31.84
C SER A 71 2.98 26.48 -30.79
N GLU A 72 3.48 27.66 -31.13
CA GLU A 72 3.35 28.87 -30.31
C GLU A 72 2.04 29.63 -30.59
N LEU A 73 1.56 29.54 -31.84
CA LEU A 73 0.44 30.31 -32.37
C LEU A 73 -0.90 29.57 -32.25
N SER A 74 -0.90 28.25 -32.03
CA SER A 74 -2.14 27.51 -31.84
C SER A 74 -2.76 27.82 -30.47
N THR A 75 -4.08 28.02 -30.47
CA THR A 75 -4.84 28.36 -29.27
C THR A 75 -5.73 27.21 -28.86
N PHE A 76 -6.28 27.24 -27.66
CA PHE A 76 -7.21 26.21 -27.20
C PHE A 76 -8.53 26.21 -27.99
N HIS A 77 -8.94 27.35 -28.54
CA HIS A 77 -10.14 27.48 -29.38
C HIS A 77 -9.91 26.92 -30.79
N TYR A 78 -8.69 27.08 -31.32
CA TYR A 78 -8.30 26.61 -32.64
C TYR A 78 -7.00 25.79 -32.52
N PRO A 79 -7.08 24.56 -31.98
CA PRO A 79 -5.91 23.71 -31.86
C PRO A 79 -5.45 23.19 -33.23
N ALA A 80 -4.19 22.81 -33.31
CA ALA A 80 -3.70 21.98 -34.40
C ALA A 80 -3.96 20.51 -34.05
N LEU A 81 -4.62 19.78 -34.95
CA LEU A 81 -4.90 18.36 -34.82
C LEU A 81 -3.84 17.57 -35.57
N LEU A 82 -3.20 16.64 -34.86
CA LEU A 82 -2.25 15.71 -35.43
C LEU A 82 -2.88 14.32 -35.51
N VAL A 83 -2.72 13.68 -36.66
CA VAL A 83 -3.17 12.31 -36.90
C VAL A 83 -2.02 11.53 -37.51
N VAL A 84 -1.44 10.61 -36.73
CA VAL A 84 -0.41 9.70 -37.19
C VAL A 84 -1.04 8.39 -37.61
N ARG A 85 -0.89 8.04 -38.89
CA ARG A 85 -1.40 6.80 -39.46
C ARG A 85 -0.25 5.80 -39.58
N GLN A 86 -0.36 4.70 -38.86
CA GLN A 86 0.50 3.52 -38.99
C GLN A 86 -0.24 2.41 -39.75
N GLU A 87 0.43 1.29 -40.03
CA GLU A 87 -0.16 0.16 -40.78
C GLU A 87 -1.43 -0.41 -40.13
N LYS A 88 -1.44 -0.53 -38.79
CA LYS A 88 -2.52 -1.19 -38.02
C LYS A 88 -3.18 -0.28 -36.97
N GLN A 89 -2.74 0.97 -36.84
CA GLN A 89 -3.19 1.86 -35.79
C GLN A 89 -3.17 3.31 -36.27
N VAL A 90 -4.05 4.12 -35.69
CA VAL A 90 -4.05 5.57 -35.83
C VAL A 90 -3.90 6.17 -34.44
N LEU A 91 -2.99 7.12 -34.30
CA LEU A 91 -2.83 7.94 -33.10
C LEU A 91 -3.27 9.36 -33.44
N SER A 92 -4.00 10.02 -32.56
CA SER A 92 -4.40 11.41 -32.76
C SER A 92 -4.41 12.20 -31.47
N TRP A 93 -3.94 13.44 -31.52
CA TRP A 93 -3.96 14.37 -30.40
C TRP A 93 -3.95 15.81 -30.91
N GLN A 94 -4.15 16.76 -30.00
CA GLN A 94 -4.19 18.19 -30.30
C GLN A 94 -2.98 18.93 -29.72
N VAL A 95 -2.58 20.02 -30.39
CA VAL A 95 -1.54 20.97 -29.96
C VAL A 95 -2.15 22.38 -29.91
N PRO A 96 -2.21 23.03 -28.74
CA PRO A 96 -1.74 22.56 -27.44
C PRO A 96 -2.62 21.43 -26.87
N MET A 97 -2.00 20.54 -26.10
CA MET A 97 -2.70 19.50 -25.35
C MET A 97 -3.28 20.08 -24.07
N ILE A 98 -4.52 19.75 -23.74
CA ILE A 98 -5.22 20.27 -22.55
C ILE A 98 -5.42 19.13 -21.57
N LEU A 99 -5.06 19.35 -20.31
CA LEU A 99 -5.20 18.37 -19.23
C LEU A 99 -5.91 18.98 -18.02
N PRO A 100 -6.87 18.26 -17.42
CA PRO A 100 -7.49 18.68 -16.17
C PRO A 100 -6.53 18.53 -14.99
N SER A 101 -6.57 19.46 -14.04
CA SER A 101 -5.92 19.40 -12.74
C SER A 101 -6.89 19.87 -11.65
N THR A 102 -6.56 19.61 -10.39
CA THR A 102 -7.26 20.08 -9.19
C THR A 102 -7.39 21.61 -9.14
N LEU A 103 -6.38 22.34 -9.63
CA LEU A 103 -6.34 23.82 -9.62
C LEU A 103 -6.90 24.49 -10.89
N GLY A 104 -7.28 23.73 -11.91
CA GLY A 104 -7.78 24.25 -13.19
C GLY A 104 -7.34 23.44 -14.40
N LEU A 105 -7.43 24.04 -15.60
CA LEU A 105 -6.98 23.41 -16.85
C LEU A 105 -5.54 23.83 -17.15
N LEU A 106 -4.68 22.86 -17.42
CA LEU A 106 -3.32 23.08 -17.90
C LEU A 106 -3.28 22.86 -19.41
N TYR A 107 -2.48 23.66 -20.12
CA TYR A 107 -2.25 23.47 -21.54
C TYR A 107 -0.76 23.43 -21.87
N PHE A 108 -0.40 22.49 -22.74
CA PHE A 108 0.98 22.17 -23.10
C PHE A 108 1.18 22.36 -24.60
N ARG A 109 2.11 23.24 -24.96
CA ARG A 109 2.45 23.53 -26.36
C ARG A 109 3.37 22.48 -26.98
N ASN A 110 4.22 21.86 -26.18
CA ASN A 110 5.01 20.70 -26.56
C ASN A 110 4.19 19.44 -26.30
N THR A 111 4.09 18.60 -27.31
CA THR A 111 3.47 17.28 -27.21
C THR A 111 4.37 16.28 -27.90
N SER A 112 4.50 15.07 -27.38
CA SER A 112 5.26 14.04 -28.05
C SER A 112 4.75 12.64 -27.73
N ARG A 113 4.76 11.77 -28.75
CA ARG A 113 4.21 10.41 -28.67
C ARG A 113 5.14 9.41 -29.35
N THR A 114 5.38 8.27 -28.71
CA THR A 114 6.19 7.19 -29.28
C THR A 114 5.30 6.23 -30.06
N LEU A 115 5.72 5.88 -31.28
CA LEU A 115 4.99 4.96 -32.15
C LEU A 115 5.16 3.50 -31.71
N CYS A 116 4.08 2.74 -31.69
CA CYS A 116 4.11 1.31 -31.39
C CYS A 116 4.05 0.48 -32.68
N TYR A 117 4.92 -0.51 -32.81
CA TYR A 117 4.89 -1.44 -33.95
C TYR A 117 4.60 -2.85 -33.43
N SER A 118 3.44 -3.40 -33.80
CA SER A 118 3.05 -4.77 -33.42
C SER A 118 3.79 -5.79 -34.28
N SER A 119 5.08 -5.95 -34.01
CA SER A 119 5.88 -6.97 -34.68
C SER A 119 5.82 -8.26 -33.87
N ARG A 120 4.96 -9.20 -34.27
CA ARG A 120 5.15 -10.63 -33.94
C ARG A 120 6.52 -11.15 -34.41
N ALA A 121 7.22 -10.42 -35.29
CA ALA A 121 8.56 -10.71 -35.77
C ALA A 121 9.70 -10.06 -34.94
N ALA A 122 9.39 -9.24 -33.92
CA ALA A 122 10.38 -8.81 -32.91
C ALA A 122 10.38 -9.76 -31.70
N LEU A 123 9.36 -10.61 -31.59
CA LEU A 123 9.20 -11.69 -30.62
C LEU A 123 9.62 -13.02 -31.25
N GLY A 124 10.92 -13.34 -31.22
CA GLY A 124 11.38 -14.73 -31.17
C GLY A 124 11.17 -15.66 -32.39
N GLN A 125 10.68 -15.19 -33.54
CA GLN A 125 10.80 -15.94 -34.81
C GLN A 125 11.59 -15.12 -35.82
N PHE A 126 12.92 -15.30 -35.75
CA PHE A 126 13.80 -15.13 -36.89
C PHE A 126 13.28 -16.03 -38.02
N ASP A 127 12.42 -15.48 -38.88
CA ASP A 127 12.13 -16.06 -40.17
C ASP A 127 13.38 -15.85 -41.04
N GLN A 128 14.42 -16.65 -40.79
CA GLN A 128 15.69 -16.69 -41.53
C GLN A 128 15.52 -16.95 -43.04
N ALA A 129 14.28 -17.16 -43.50
CA ALA A 129 13.97 -17.42 -44.89
C ALA A 129 13.84 -16.16 -45.77
N ASN A 130 13.67 -14.95 -45.24
CA ASN A 130 13.54 -13.77 -46.09
C ASN A 130 14.12 -12.50 -45.43
N ASN A 131 15.13 -11.90 -46.06
CA ASN A 131 15.56 -10.50 -45.89
C ASN A 131 14.41 -9.51 -46.18
N LYS A 132 13.32 -9.57 -45.42
CA LYS A 132 12.26 -8.57 -45.48
C LYS A 132 12.67 -7.44 -44.56
N GLU A 133 13.21 -6.39 -45.16
CA GLU A 133 13.24 -5.06 -44.54
C GLU A 133 11.91 -4.81 -43.84
N PHE A 134 11.95 -4.50 -42.54
CA PHE A 134 10.77 -4.10 -41.81
C PHE A 134 10.20 -2.83 -42.48
N LYS A 135 9.12 -2.96 -43.24
CA LYS A 135 8.45 -1.82 -43.89
C LYS A 135 7.60 -1.10 -42.85
N ARG A 136 8.18 -0.10 -42.18
CA ARG A 136 7.53 0.75 -41.18
C ARG A 136 7.24 2.11 -41.80
N ASN A 137 6.26 2.16 -42.69
CA ASN A 137 5.75 3.43 -43.20
C ASN A 137 4.73 4.02 -42.22
N PHE A 138 4.79 5.34 -42.04
CA PHE A 138 3.75 6.08 -41.36
C PHE A 138 3.61 7.45 -42.01
N SER A 139 2.43 8.04 -41.88
CA SER A 139 2.20 9.42 -42.29
C SER A 139 1.63 10.23 -41.14
N VAL A 140 2.00 11.51 -41.09
CA VAL A 140 1.51 12.47 -40.11
C VAL A 140 0.68 13.51 -40.84
N SER A 141 -0.63 13.53 -40.58
CA SER A 141 -1.53 14.56 -41.05
C SER A 141 -1.64 15.65 -40.00
N VAL A 142 -1.56 16.91 -40.40
CA VAL A 142 -1.72 18.06 -39.51
C VAL A 142 -2.71 19.03 -40.12
N SER A 143 -3.73 19.39 -39.35
CA SER A 143 -4.78 20.32 -39.76
C SER A 143 -5.20 21.23 -38.61
N THR A 144 -5.86 22.35 -38.92
CA THR A 144 -6.42 23.28 -37.92
C THR A 144 -7.66 23.96 -38.47
N SER A 145 -8.58 24.34 -37.60
CA SER A 145 -9.74 25.16 -37.96
C SER A 145 -9.51 26.66 -37.73
N SER A 146 -8.25 27.07 -37.49
CA SER A 146 -7.89 28.48 -37.28
C SER A 146 -8.15 29.33 -38.53
N PRO A 147 -8.82 30.49 -38.40
CA PRO A 147 -8.95 31.45 -39.49
C PRO A 147 -7.62 32.12 -39.86
N GLU A 148 -6.75 32.28 -38.86
CA GLU A 148 -5.41 32.83 -39.03
C GLU A 148 -4.39 31.72 -39.31
N THR A 149 -3.28 32.10 -39.95
CA THR A 149 -2.20 31.14 -40.26
C THR A 149 -1.46 30.77 -38.98
N VAL A 150 -1.44 29.47 -38.67
CA VAL A 150 -0.78 28.89 -37.50
C VAL A 150 0.42 28.08 -37.94
N GLN A 151 1.57 28.36 -37.34
CA GLN A 151 2.79 27.59 -37.56
C GLN A 151 2.86 26.40 -36.59
N VAL A 152 3.02 25.19 -37.12
CA VAL A 152 3.20 23.96 -36.36
C VAL A 152 4.48 23.28 -36.78
N ILE A 153 5.32 22.93 -35.83
CA ILE A 153 6.58 22.24 -36.04
C ILE A 153 6.37 20.77 -35.69
N VAL A 154 6.66 19.87 -36.63
CA VAL A 154 6.61 18.41 -36.42
C VAL A 154 7.98 17.81 -36.62
N ARG A 155 8.44 17.04 -35.64
CA ARG A 155 9.74 16.37 -35.66
C ARG A 155 9.55 14.88 -35.38
N ALA A 156 10.22 14.03 -36.16
CA ALA A 156 10.23 12.59 -35.95
C ALA A 156 11.66 12.14 -35.60
N ASP A 157 11.89 11.77 -34.35
CA ASP A 157 13.19 11.30 -33.86
C ASP A 157 13.15 9.81 -33.56
N GLU A 158 14.26 9.11 -33.81
CA GLU A 158 14.41 7.71 -33.40
C GLU A 158 14.62 7.61 -31.88
N VAL A 159 13.84 6.75 -31.21
CA VAL A 159 14.05 6.47 -29.79
C VAL A 159 15.19 5.48 -29.64
N LYS A 160 16.40 6.00 -29.48
CA LYS A 160 17.58 5.18 -29.19
C LYS A 160 17.38 4.46 -27.86
N GLN A 161 17.94 3.25 -27.74
CA GLN A 161 17.87 2.44 -26.51
C GLN A 161 16.42 2.10 -26.08
N PHE A 162 15.52 1.88 -27.03
CA PHE A 162 14.14 1.48 -26.74
C PHE A 162 14.04 0.10 -26.06
N TYR A 163 14.96 -0.80 -26.41
CA TYR A 163 15.07 -2.13 -25.81
C TYR A 163 15.97 -2.05 -24.56
N LEU A 164 15.42 -2.44 -23.41
CA LEU A 164 16.08 -2.36 -22.12
C LEU A 164 16.94 -3.59 -21.85
N GLU A 165 18.06 -3.37 -21.16
CA GLU A 165 19.02 -4.39 -20.71
C GLU A 165 19.09 -4.39 -19.17
N ASN A 166 19.47 -5.52 -18.58
CA ASN A 166 19.64 -5.64 -17.14
C ASN A 166 20.87 -4.86 -16.65
N ASP A 167 20.79 -4.36 -15.42
CA ASP A 167 21.82 -3.62 -14.69
C ASP A 167 22.36 -2.36 -15.38
N LYS A 168 21.58 -1.83 -16.33
CA LYS A 168 21.86 -0.58 -17.04
C LYS A 168 20.89 0.50 -16.60
N THR A 169 21.44 1.65 -16.24
CA THR A 169 20.64 2.82 -15.86
C THR A 169 20.29 3.65 -17.08
N TYR A 170 19.00 3.98 -17.19
CA TYR A 170 18.43 4.79 -18.26
C TYR A 170 17.89 6.09 -17.69
N THR A 171 17.88 7.15 -18.50
CA THR A 171 17.37 8.46 -18.12
C THR A 171 16.33 8.93 -19.13
N ALA A 172 15.19 9.43 -18.64
CA ALA A 172 14.09 9.87 -19.47
C ALA A 172 13.49 11.18 -18.95
N LYS A 173 13.23 12.11 -19.87
CA LYS A 173 12.48 13.34 -19.58
C LYS A 173 11.01 13.13 -19.90
N ILE A 174 10.14 13.36 -18.92
CA ILE A 174 8.70 13.08 -19.01
C ILE A 174 7.93 14.35 -18.68
N SER A 175 6.83 14.57 -19.40
CA SER A 175 5.84 15.58 -19.05
C SER A 175 4.43 15.02 -19.29
N PRO A 176 3.36 15.67 -18.77
CA PRO A 176 2.01 15.18 -18.95
C PRO A 176 1.55 15.10 -20.41
N SER A 177 2.18 15.85 -21.30
CA SER A 177 1.94 15.85 -22.75
C SER A 177 3.02 15.11 -23.56
N GLU A 178 4.04 14.60 -22.88
CA GLU A 178 5.19 13.92 -23.48
C GLU A 178 5.48 12.58 -22.78
N PRO A 179 4.51 11.65 -22.73
CA PRO A 179 4.70 10.33 -22.13
C PRO A 179 5.70 9.50 -22.91
N ILE A 180 6.33 8.51 -22.28
CA ILE A 180 7.35 7.66 -22.90
C ILE A 180 7.19 6.22 -22.44
N PHE A 181 7.55 5.28 -23.30
CA PHE A 181 7.59 3.87 -22.95
C PHE A 181 8.76 3.16 -23.62
N TYR A 182 9.15 2.04 -23.02
CA TYR A 182 10.28 1.20 -23.40
C TYR A 182 9.86 -0.27 -23.44
N HIS A 183 10.64 -1.12 -24.11
CA HIS A 183 10.39 -2.56 -24.18
C HIS A 183 11.46 -3.34 -23.41
N TYR A 184 11.03 -4.26 -22.56
CA TYR A 184 11.90 -5.22 -21.90
C TYR A 184 11.52 -6.65 -22.29
N SER A 185 12.54 -7.47 -22.56
CA SER A 185 12.39 -8.91 -22.80
C SER A 185 13.23 -9.68 -21.79
N PHE A 186 12.66 -10.73 -21.22
CA PHE A 186 13.40 -11.62 -20.33
C PHE A 186 14.49 -12.39 -21.10
N PRO A 187 15.69 -12.55 -20.52
CA PRO A 187 16.73 -13.38 -21.12
C PRO A 187 16.32 -14.87 -21.09
N ASP A 188 16.63 -15.62 -22.15
CA ASP A 188 16.24 -17.04 -22.32
C ASP A 188 16.93 -18.02 -21.33
N THR A 189 17.83 -17.53 -20.48
CA THR A 189 18.71 -18.36 -19.66
C THR A 189 18.01 -19.02 -18.47
N GLU A 190 16.95 -18.41 -17.92
CA GLU A 190 16.22 -18.94 -16.76
C GLU A 190 14.72 -18.66 -16.84
N ARG A 191 13.94 -19.68 -17.23
CA ARG A 191 12.47 -19.63 -17.15
C ARG A 191 12.05 -19.55 -15.69
N SER A 192 11.35 -18.47 -15.33
CA SER A 192 10.94 -18.06 -13.97
C SER A 192 11.81 -16.96 -13.35
N SER A 193 12.44 -16.13 -14.18
CA SER A 193 13.16 -14.96 -13.70
C SER A 193 12.19 -13.88 -13.20
N ARG A 194 12.55 -13.24 -12.09
CA ARG A 194 11.88 -12.04 -11.58
C ARG A 194 12.79 -10.85 -11.81
N VAL A 195 12.20 -9.70 -12.11
CA VAL A 195 12.94 -8.46 -12.26
C VAL A 195 12.35 -7.36 -11.38
N TYR A 196 13.24 -6.54 -10.84
CA TYR A 196 12.90 -5.35 -10.08
C TYR A 196 13.16 -4.13 -10.95
N ILE A 197 12.15 -3.27 -11.08
CA ILE A 197 12.26 -2.00 -11.78
C ILE A 197 12.45 -0.93 -10.71
N GLU A 198 13.65 -0.39 -10.61
CA GLU A 198 13.99 0.72 -9.70
C GLU A 198 13.79 2.04 -10.45
N ILE A 199 13.04 2.97 -9.85
CA ILE A 199 12.73 4.28 -10.42
C ILE A 199 13.11 5.35 -9.40
N ASP A 200 13.86 6.35 -9.84
CA ASP A 200 14.38 7.44 -9.02
C ASP A 200 14.22 8.78 -9.77
N SER A 201 13.72 9.79 -9.07
CA SER A 201 13.42 11.13 -9.56
C SER A 201 13.87 12.14 -8.51
N GLU A 202 14.61 13.15 -8.95
CA GLU A 202 15.00 14.29 -8.11
C GLU A 202 13.89 15.34 -8.02
N ASP A 203 12.94 15.32 -8.95
CA ASP A 203 11.82 16.25 -9.04
C ASP A 203 10.59 15.74 -8.28
N ASP A 204 9.87 16.64 -7.60
CA ASP A 204 8.58 16.39 -6.91
C ASP A 204 7.41 16.41 -7.91
N VAL A 205 7.46 15.50 -8.89
CA VAL A 205 6.41 15.31 -9.90
C VAL A 205 5.79 13.94 -9.76
N CYS A 206 4.46 13.92 -9.60
CA CYS A 206 3.69 12.69 -9.61
C CYS A 206 3.72 12.05 -11.00
N LEU A 207 4.22 10.83 -11.03
CA LEU A 207 4.38 9.98 -12.18
C LEU A 207 3.54 8.73 -11.99
N ILE A 208 3.06 8.16 -13.08
CA ILE A 208 2.57 6.79 -13.12
C ILE A 208 3.56 5.98 -13.92
N ALA A 209 4.04 4.92 -13.29
CA ALA A 209 4.70 3.83 -13.99
C ALA A 209 3.67 2.73 -14.23
N SER A 210 3.66 2.15 -15.42
CA SER A 210 2.75 1.05 -15.80
C SER A 210 3.49 0.00 -16.61
N VAL A 211 3.26 -1.27 -16.28
CA VAL A 211 3.80 -2.44 -16.96
C VAL A 211 2.69 -3.11 -17.75
N GLN A 212 2.78 -3.03 -19.07
CA GLN A 212 1.76 -3.49 -20.01
C GLN A 212 2.27 -4.62 -20.89
N ASP A 213 1.37 -5.45 -21.42
CA ASP A 213 1.73 -6.46 -22.41
C ASP A 213 2.31 -5.82 -23.68
N THR A 214 3.11 -6.59 -24.43
CA THR A 214 3.76 -6.17 -25.68
C THR A 214 2.78 -6.09 -26.88
N PHE A 215 1.59 -5.55 -26.67
CA PHE A 215 0.54 -5.37 -27.67
C PHE A 215 0.29 -3.88 -27.93
N CYS A 216 0.05 -3.51 -29.20
CA CYS A 216 -0.36 -2.17 -29.58
C CYS A 216 -1.90 -2.12 -29.75
N PRO A 217 -2.62 -1.11 -29.23
CA PRO A 217 -2.13 0.16 -28.71
C PRO A 217 -1.58 0.09 -27.29
N VAL A 218 -0.49 0.82 -27.03
CA VAL A 218 0.01 1.07 -25.67
C VAL A 218 -0.83 2.18 -25.02
N ARG A 219 -1.24 1.98 -23.77
CA ARG A 219 -2.01 2.96 -22.99
C ARG A 219 -1.04 3.93 -22.32
N ASP A 220 -0.79 5.05 -22.97
CA ASP A 220 0.21 6.04 -22.57
C ASP A 220 -0.39 7.41 -22.23
N LEU A 221 -1.72 7.51 -22.08
CA LEU A 221 -2.40 8.74 -21.65
C LEU A 221 -2.75 8.70 -20.17
N ASN A 222 -2.77 9.89 -19.57
CA ASN A 222 -3.29 10.10 -18.23
C ASN A 222 -4.71 9.53 -18.02
N GLN A 223 -5.55 9.49 -19.06
CA GLN A 223 -6.93 9.00 -18.95
C GLN A 223 -7.06 7.48 -19.12
N ASP A 224 -6.05 6.80 -19.67
CA ASP A 224 -6.19 5.39 -20.06
C ASP A 224 -5.11 4.44 -19.56
N ILE A 225 -4.01 4.96 -18.99
CA ILE A 225 -2.90 4.18 -18.46
C ILE A 225 -3.31 3.19 -17.35
N GLU A 226 -4.37 3.51 -16.60
CA GLU A 226 -4.89 2.68 -15.51
C GLU A 226 -5.72 1.48 -15.99
N PHE A 227 -6.18 1.46 -17.24
CA PHE A 227 -7.06 0.40 -17.72
C PHE A 227 -6.33 -0.88 -18.15
N GLN A 228 -4.99 -0.88 -18.15
CA GLN A 228 -4.21 -2.02 -18.60
C GLN A 228 -2.91 -2.16 -17.83
N GLY A 229 -2.55 -3.42 -17.57
CA GLY A 229 -1.29 -3.76 -16.94
C GLY A 229 -1.31 -3.57 -15.44
N HIS A 230 -0.11 -3.51 -14.84
CA HIS A 230 0.06 -3.18 -13.43
C HIS A 230 0.68 -1.80 -13.32
N PHE A 231 0.12 -0.93 -12.50
CA PHE A 231 0.60 0.44 -12.38
C PHE A 231 0.69 0.88 -10.93
N GLN A 232 1.53 1.88 -10.69
CA GLN A 232 1.65 2.55 -9.39
C GLN A 232 2.05 4.00 -9.59
N THR A 233 1.65 4.86 -8.67
CA THR A 233 2.07 6.26 -8.63
C THR A 233 3.41 6.39 -7.91
N ILE A 234 4.25 7.30 -8.41
CA ILE A 234 5.62 7.52 -7.92
C ILE A 234 5.86 9.02 -7.93
N ASN A 235 6.43 9.54 -6.85
CA ASN A 235 6.81 10.94 -6.79
C ASN A 235 8.34 11.09 -6.93
N MET A 236 9.09 10.64 -5.92
CA MET A 236 10.56 10.65 -5.95
C MET A 236 11.14 9.28 -6.25
N LYS A 237 10.81 8.26 -5.44
CA LYS A 237 11.39 6.92 -5.56
C LYS A 237 10.31 5.86 -5.55
N GLY A 238 10.46 4.85 -6.39
CA GLY A 238 9.53 3.73 -6.47
C GLY A 238 10.23 2.47 -6.96
N ALA A 239 9.63 1.32 -6.67
CA ALA A 239 10.08 0.03 -7.18
C ALA A 239 8.89 -0.82 -7.59
N MET A 240 9.05 -1.68 -8.60
CA MET A 240 8.05 -2.68 -8.99
C MET A 240 8.70 -4.04 -9.19
N THR A 241 7.98 -5.11 -8.82
CA THR A 241 8.45 -6.48 -9.02
C THR A 241 7.61 -7.17 -10.09
N ILE A 242 8.25 -7.55 -11.20
CA ILE A 242 7.58 -8.18 -12.34
C ILE A 242 8.13 -9.60 -12.52
N SER A 243 7.23 -10.56 -12.78
CA SER A 243 7.57 -11.95 -13.03
C SER A 243 7.37 -12.30 -14.50
N GLU A 244 8.32 -13.05 -15.07
CA GLU A 244 8.25 -13.62 -16.42
C GLU A 244 6.99 -14.47 -16.62
N LEU A 245 6.52 -15.19 -15.58
CA LEU A 245 5.33 -16.03 -15.65
C LEU A 245 4.07 -15.23 -16.04
N ARG A 246 4.02 -13.94 -15.63
CA ARG A 246 2.91 -13.05 -15.93
C ARG A 246 3.05 -12.36 -17.29
N TYR A 247 4.29 -12.07 -17.71
CA TYR A 247 4.61 -11.40 -18.96
C TYR A 247 5.62 -12.23 -19.78
N PRO A 248 5.21 -13.39 -20.33
CA PRO A 248 6.12 -14.36 -20.94
C PRO A 248 6.80 -13.87 -22.22
N ASN A 249 6.22 -12.85 -22.88
CA ASN A 249 6.76 -12.24 -24.09
C ASN A 249 7.55 -10.96 -23.80
N GLY A 250 7.83 -10.66 -22.52
CA GLY A 250 8.28 -9.34 -22.09
C GLY A 250 7.12 -8.37 -21.88
N PHE A 251 7.46 -7.11 -21.65
CA PHE A 251 6.49 -6.06 -21.32
C PHE A 251 6.93 -4.68 -21.85
N PHE A 252 5.95 -3.79 -22.01
CA PHE A 252 6.19 -2.36 -22.14
C PHE A 252 6.19 -1.68 -20.78
N LEU A 253 7.26 -0.94 -20.49
CA LEU A 253 7.37 -0.08 -19.33
C LEU A 253 7.01 1.35 -19.73
N VAL A 254 5.86 1.83 -19.26
CA VAL A 254 5.26 3.12 -19.63
C VAL A 254 5.39 4.08 -18.46
N PHE A 255 5.80 5.31 -18.75
CA PHE A 255 5.86 6.41 -17.80
C PHE A 255 5.05 7.61 -18.28
N VAL A 256 4.16 8.11 -17.40
CA VAL A 256 3.31 9.27 -17.65
C VAL A 256 3.36 10.20 -16.46
N ALA A 257 3.60 11.49 -16.67
CA ALA A 257 3.47 12.47 -15.61
C ALA A 257 2.02 12.93 -15.46
N ARG A 258 1.55 13.01 -14.21
CA ARG A 258 0.26 13.59 -13.86
C ARG A 258 0.28 15.10 -14.01
N SER A 259 -0.90 15.67 -14.24
CA SER A 259 -1.09 17.13 -14.35
C SER A 259 -0.87 17.85 -13.01
N ASP A 260 -1.07 17.18 -11.89
CA ASP A 260 -0.78 17.64 -10.53
C ASP A 260 -0.27 16.50 -9.64
N ASN A 261 0.02 16.81 -8.38
CA ASN A 261 0.51 15.83 -7.40
C ASN A 261 -0.60 15.19 -6.56
N TYR A 262 -1.87 15.47 -6.84
CA TYR A 262 -2.97 15.12 -5.94
C TYR A 262 -3.00 13.61 -5.61
N GLU A 263 -2.80 12.76 -6.61
CA GLU A 263 -2.82 11.30 -6.43
C GLU A 263 -1.60 10.77 -5.66
N CYS A 264 -0.43 11.36 -5.87
CA CYS A 264 0.78 11.01 -5.12
C CYS A 264 0.80 11.61 -3.70
N THR A 265 -0.13 12.50 -3.38
CA THR A 265 -0.28 13.09 -2.04
C THR A 265 -1.41 12.40 -1.28
N GLN A 266 -1.25 12.27 0.04
CA GLN A 266 -2.23 11.61 0.91
C GLN A 266 -3.58 12.36 1.01
N GLU A 267 -3.68 13.56 0.43
CA GLU A 267 -4.94 14.31 0.26
C GLU A 267 -5.99 13.57 -0.59
N SER A 268 -5.59 12.57 -1.39
CA SER A 268 -6.50 11.70 -2.15
C SER A 268 -7.46 10.87 -1.28
N SER A 269 -7.14 10.71 0.01
CA SER A 269 -7.93 9.93 0.98
C SER A 269 -8.97 10.76 1.75
N LEU A 270 -9.03 12.08 1.53
CA LEU A 270 -9.98 12.97 2.21
C LEU A 270 -11.11 13.43 1.29
N LEU A 271 -12.26 13.75 1.89
CA LEU A 271 -13.47 14.19 1.20
C LEU A 271 -13.17 15.29 0.16
N PRO A 272 -13.62 15.14 -1.10
CA PRO A 272 -13.30 16.11 -2.14
C PRO A 272 -13.86 17.50 -1.77
N LEU A 273 -12.96 18.46 -1.62
CA LEU A 273 -13.30 19.88 -1.45
C LEU A 273 -14.23 20.33 -2.60
N PRO A 274 -15.24 21.19 -2.32
CA PRO A 274 -16.12 21.69 -3.36
C PRO A 274 -15.30 22.44 -4.42
N ARG A 275 -15.39 21.99 -5.68
CA ARG A 275 -14.91 22.72 -6.87
C ARG A 275 -15.75 23.99 -7.05
N SER A 276 -15.47 25.04 -6.28
CA SER A 276 -15.99 26.37 -6.56
C SER A 276 -14.86 27.38 -6.60
N LEU A 277 -14.51 27.75 -7.84
CA LEU A 277 -14.10 29.06 -8.33
C LEU A 277 -13.38 28.80 -9.69
N LEU A 278 -13.75 29.59 -10.70
CA LEU A 278 -13.42 29.47 -12.14
C LEU A 278 -12.11 28.71 -12.46
N PRO A 279 -12.06 27.88 -13.53
CA PRO A 279 -10.82 27.23 -13.95
C PRO A 279 -9.81 28.30 -14.36
N SER A 280 -8.86 28.59 -13.47
CA SER A 280 -7.68 29.40 -13.79
C SER A 280 -6.85 28.57 -14.77
N ILE A 281 -6.81 28.99 -16.03
CA ILE A 281 -5.93 28.38 -17.03
C ILE A 281 -4.51 28.88 -16.71
N LYS A 282 -3.65 27.98 -16.23
CA LYS A 282 -2.26 28.31 -15.89
C LYS A 282 -1.31 27.60 -16.86
N THR A 283 -0.31 28.34 -17.34
CA THR A 283 0.84 27.75 -18.04
C THR A 283 1.84 27.26 -17.01
N LEU A 284 2.00 25.95 -16.89
CA LEU A 284 3.03 25.35 -16.05
C LEU A 284 3.87 24.40 -16.89
N ASN A 285 5.18 24.63 -16.93
CA ASN A 285 6.12 23.67 -17.48
C ASN A 285 6.43 22.63 -16.41
N ARG A 286 5.63 21.56 -16.37
CA ARG A 286 5.82 20.42 -15.48
C ARG A 286 6.56 19.33 -16.25
N THR A 287 7.87 19.28 -16.09
CA THR A 287 8.73 18.23 -16.66
C THR A 287 9.54 17.62 -15.54
N SER A 288 9.69 16.30 -15.54
CA SER A 288 10.57 15.59 -14.61
C SER A 288 11.56 14.72 -15.38
N GLU A 289 12.78 14.66 -14.86
CA GLU A 289 13.82 13.75 -15.34
C GLU A 289 13.94 12.55 -14.40
N ILE A 290 13.65 11.36 -14.92
CA ILE A 290 13.69 10.11 -14.16
C ILE A 290 14.92 9.29 -14.53
N LYS A 291 15.48 8.60 -13.55
CA LYS A 291 16.48 7.54 -13.71
C LYS A 291 15.83 6.22 -13.35
N PHE A 292 15.94 5.22 -14.22
CA PHE A 292 15.39 3.89 -13.93
C PHE A 292 16.36 2.79 -14.33
N THR A 293 16.33 1.68 -13.60
CA THR A 293 17.20 0.52 -13.80
C THR A 293 16.38 -0.76 -13.61
N ILE A 294 16.63 -1.76 -14.46
CA ILE A 294 16.04 -3.11 -14.30
C ILE A 294 17.11 -4.01 -13.71
N ARG A 295 16.81 -4.65 -12.58
CA ARG A 295 17.70 -5.60 -11.91
C ARG A 295 17.07 -6.98 -11.88
N GLU A 296 17.90 -8.00 -11.96
CA GLU A 296 17.48 -9.38 -11.73
C GLU A 296 17.25 -9.63 -10.25
N GLY A 297 16.19 -10.38 -9.94
CA GLY A 297 15.87 -10.76 -8.58
C GLY A 297 16.53 -12.06 -8.12
N PRO A 298 16.52 -12.33 -6.81
CA PRO A 298 17.03 -13.60 -6.28
C PRO A 298 16.20 -14.76 -6.84
N THR A 299 16.88 -15.88 -7.12
CA THR A 299 16.21 -17.05 -7.68
C THR A 299 15.26 -17.67 -6.66
N GLU A 300 14.23 -18.39 -7.13
CA GLU A 300 13.33 -19.10 -6.23
C GLU A 300 14.06 -20.11 -5.34
N GLN A 301 15.17 -20.68 -5.83
CA GLN A 301 15.99 -21.64 -5.09
C GLN A 301 16.71 -20.99 -3.91
N ASP A 302 17.29 -19.81 -4.10
CA ASP A 302 17.98 -19.06 -3.04
C ASP A 302 17.01 -18.71 -1.92
N TYR A 303 15.80 -18.29 -2.30
CA TYR A 303 14.76 -17.95 -1.32
C TYR A 303 14.23 -19.18 -0.58
N LEU A 304 14.06 -20.30 -1.27
CA LEU A 304 13.62 -21.55 -0.66
C LEU A 304 14.67 -22.09 0.33
N ALA A 305 15.96 -21.96 0.01
CA ALA A 305 17.05 -22.29 0.92
C ALA A 305 17.02 -21.40 2.18
N ALA A 306 16.89 -20.08 2.02
CA ALA A 306 16.83 -19.14 3.15
C ALA A 306 15.63 -19.40 4.06
N THR A 307 14.44 -19.61 3.50
CA THR A 307 13.22 -19.90 4.27
C THR A 307 13.31 -21.25 4.99
N LEU A 308 13.94 -22.26 4.40
CA LEU A 308 14.16 -23.55 5.03
C LEU A 308 15.11 -23.45 6.25
N VAL A 309 16.16 -22.63 6.19
CA VAL A 309 17.05 -22.40 7.35
C VAL A 309 16.27 -21.82 8.53
N VAL A 310 15.47 -20.78 8.29
CA VAL A 310 14.65 -20.17 9.34
C VAL A 310 13.60 -21.16 9.87
N PHE A 311 13.00 -21.96 8.99
CA PHE A 311 12.07 -23.02 9.38
C PHE A 311 12.72 -24.04 10.32
N LEU A 312 13.94 -24.50 10.03
CA LEU A 312 14.67 -25.43 10.89
C LEU A 312 14.98 -24.83 12.26
N VAL A 313 15.30 -23.53 12.33
CA VAL A 313 15.49 -22.83 13.60
C VAL A 313 14.20 -22.78 14.42
N ILE A 314 13.07 -22.47 13.77
CA ILE A 314 11.74 -22.47 14.40
C ILE A 314 11.37 -23.88 14.89
N VAL A 315 11.59 -24.92 14.08
CA VAL A 315 11.34 -26.31 14.48
C VAL A 315 12.24 -26.71 15.65
N GLY A 316 13.52 -26.35 15.63
CA GLY A 316 14.45 -26.58 16.73
C GLY A 316 13.96 -25.94 18.04
N PHE A 317 13.49 -24.69 17.98
CA PHE A 317 12.88 -24.01 19.11
C PHE A 317 11.63 -24.74 19.63
N CYS A 318 10.75 -25.20 18.74
CA CYS A 318 9.56 -25.98 19.09
C CYS A 318 9.92 -27.33 19.75
N ILE A 319 10.96 -28.02 19.29
CA ILE A 319 11.43 -29.28 19.89
C ILE A 319 11.94 -29.02 21.31
N VAL A 320 12.83 -28.02 21.49
CA VAL A 320 13.33 -27.64 22.82
C VAL A 320 12.15 -27.31 23.74
N PHE A 321 11.15 -26.59 23.24
CA PHE A 321 9.95 -26.32 24.02
C PHE A 321 9.17 -27.57 24.44
N VAL A 322 8.87 -28.47 23.50
CA VAL A 322 8.14 -29.71 23.82
C VAL A 322 8.94 -30.53 24.84
N THR A 323 10.26 -30.59 24.71
CA THR A 323 11.10 -31.27 25.71
C THR A 323 10.99 -30.61 27.09
N ILE A 324 10.97 -29.28 27.17
CA ILE A 324 10.77 -28.55 28.43
C ILE A 324 9.41 -28.90 29.05
N ILE A 325 8.32 -28.87 28.27
CA ILE A 325 6.99 -29.26 28.77
C ILE A 325 6.99 -30.71 29.26
N VAL A 326 7.55 -31.63 28.49
CA VAL A 326 7.60 -33.06 28.83
C VAL A 326 8.40 -33.26 30.09
N ILE A 327 9.58 -32.64 30.24
CA ILE A 327 10.37 -32.69 31.47
C ILE A 327 9.54 -32.15 32.65
N PHE A 328 8.91 -30.99 32.50
CA PHE A 328 8.04 -30.41 33.52
C PHE A 328 6.83 -31.29 33.89
N TYR A 329 6.37 -32.15 32.97
CA TYR A 329 5.28 -33.10 33.19
C TYR A 329 5.77 -34.44 33.74
N CYS A 330 6.95 -34.92 33.36
CA CYS A 330 7.56 -36.15 33.85
C CYS A 330 8.08 -35.99 35.28
N CYS A 331 8.82 -34.91 35.58
CA CYS A 331 9.20 -34.56 36.95
C CYS A 331 7.99 -34.34 37.87
N ARG A 332 6.80 -34.13 37.29
CA ARG A 332 5.52 -34.04 38.03
C ARG A 332 5.01 -35.42 38.45
N LYS A 333 5.10 -36.44 37.60
CA LYS A 333 4.58 -37.79 37.92
C LYS A 333 5.28 -38.35 39.16
N GLU A 334 6.60 -38.18 39.21
CA GLU A 334 7.44 -38.64 40.31
C GLU A 334 7.10 -37.94 41.65
N ASN A 335 6.77 -36.64 41.63
CA ASN A 335 6.34 -35.90 42.85
C ASN A 335 4.89 -36.20 43.28
N ILE A 336 4.00 -36.65 42.39
CA ILE A 336 2.60 -36.97 42.74
C ILE A 336 2.51 -38.35 43.39
N ASP A 337 3.27 -39.31 42.86
CA ASP A 337 3.38 -40.65 43.47
C ASP A 337 3.99 -40.57 44.90
N GLU A 338 4.70 -39.48 45.24
CA GLU A 338 5.21 -39.18 46.59
C GLU A 338 4.19 -38.47 47.52
N VAL A 339 3.18 -37.79 46.97
CA VAL A 339 2.19 -37.00 47.74
C VAL A 339 0.87 -37.76 47.96
N ASP A 340 0.50 -38.71 47.08
CA ASP A 340 -0.66 -39.61 47.29
C ASP A 340 -0.48 -40.57 48.49
N GLY A 341 0.66 -40.53 49.18
CA GLY A 341 0.89 -41.25 50.43
C GLY A 341 0.17 -40.66 51.65
N ASP A 342 -0.25 -39.39 51.61
CA ASP A 342 -0.86 -38.70 52.74
C ASP A 342 -1.99 -37.75 52.28
N GLU A 343 -3.24 -38.10 52.66
CA GLU A 343 -4.50 -37.32 52.61
C GLU A 343 -5.51 -37.64 51.49
N ASP A 344 -6.65 -38.20 51.90
CA ASP A 344 -7.83 -38.50 51.09
C ASP A 344 -8.45 -37.24 50.44
N GLU A 345 -8.56 -37.22 49.10
CA GLU A 345 -9.35 -36.24 48.34
C GLU A 345 -10.86 -36.46 48.57
N VAL A 346 -11.53 -35.49 49.22
CA VAL A 346 -13.00 -35.45 49.28
C VAL A 346 -13.55 -34.48 48.22
N ASP A 347 -14.21 -35.06 47.23
CA ASP A 347 -14.91 -34.39 46.14
C ASP A 347 -15.94 -33.36 46.66
N THR A 348 -15.86 -32.10 46.18
CA THR A 348 -16.70 -30.98 46.67
C THR A 348 -17.89 -30.66 45.77
N CYS A 349 -18.22 -31.53 44.82
CA CYS A 349 -19.38 -31.35 43.96
C CYS A 349 -20.67 -31.92 44.59
N GLY A 350 -21.29 -31.17 45.52
CA GLY A 350 -22.62 -31.54 46.04
C GLY A 350 -23.11 -30.85 47.31
N LEU A 351 -22.35 -29.93 47.92
CA LEU A 351 -22.67 -29.37 49.24
C LEU A 351 -23.60 -28.15 49.16
N THR A 352 -24.59 -28.07 50.05
CA THR A 352 -25.47 -26.90 50.18
C THR A 352 -24.75 -25.76 50.89
N GLN A 353 -25.25 -24.53 50.76
CA GLN A 353 -24.59 -23.33 51.32
C GLN A 353 -24.38 -23.40 52.85
N ASN A 354 -25.22 -24.16 53.56
CA ASN A 354 -25.08 -24.37 54.99
C ASN A 354 -23.97 -25.38 55.33
N ASP A 355 -23.78 -26.42 54.50
CA ASP A 355 -22.72 -27.41 54.70
C ASP A 355 -21.32 -26.80 54.51
N ILE A 356 -21.21 -25.81 53.62
CA ILE A 356 -19.99 -25.04 53.38
C ILE A 356 -19.65 -24.17 54.61
N ILE A 357 -20.65 -23.53 55.22
CA ILE A 357 -20.46 -22.67 56.41
C ILE A 357 -20.06 -23.51 57.62
N HIS A 358 -20.70 -24.67 57.83
CA HIS A 358 -20.31 -25.60 58.90
C HIS A 358 -18.87 -26.11 58.72
N ARG A 359 -18.43 -26.40 57.49
CA ARG A 359 -17.03 -26.78 57.22
C ARG A 359 -16.01 -25.67 57.48
N TYR A 360 -16.36 -24.41 57.28
CA TYR A 360 -15.49 -23.28 57.60
C TYR A 360 -15.41 -23.00 59.11
N LEU A 361 -16.45 -23.36 59.87
CA LEU A 361 -16.48 -23.25 61.33
C LEU A 361 -15.71 -24.37 62.03
N ASP A 362 -15.57 -25.54 61.38
CA ASP A 362 -14.83 -26.71 61.89
C ASP A 362 -13.31 -26.65 61.63
N ARG A 363 -12.80 -25.66 60.90
CA ARG A 363 -11.35 -25.47 60.67
C ARG A 363 -10.77 -24.50 61.67
N ASP A 364 -9.74 -24.93 62.40
CA ASP A 364 -9.00 -24.11 63.37
C ASP A 364 -8.20 -22.96 62.72
N GLU A 365 -7.85 -23.08 61.44
CA GLU A 365 -7.17 -22.01 60.68
C GLU A 365 -7.86 -21.76 59.32
N LEU A 366 -8.40 -20.55 59.17
CA LEU A 366 -8.97 -20.05 57.94
C LEU A 366 -7.90 -19.30 57.14
N THR A 367 -7.76 -19.60 55.85
CA THR A 367 -6.78 -18.93 54.99
C THR A 367 -7.44 -17.84 54.15
N VAL A 368 -6.67 -16.80 53.77
CA VAL A 368 -7.16 -15.70 52.91
C VAL A 368 -7.67 -16.21 51.54
N GLN A 369 -7.19 -17.38 51.11
CA GLN A 369 -7.58 -18.04 49.87
C GLN A 369 -9.04 -18.53 49.91
N ASP A 370 -9.54 -18.96 51.07
CA ASP A 370 -10.88 -19.52 51.26
C ASP A 370 -11.98 -18.48 51.02
N PHE A 371 -11.73 -17.22 51.35
CA PHE A 371 -12.70 -16.13 51.20
C PHE A 371 -12.65 -15.39 49.86
N CYS A 372 -11.53 -15.47 49.11
CA CYS A 372 -11.31 -14.64 47.92
C CYS A 372 -11.14 -15.41 46.59
N ALA A 373 -10.69 -16.67 46.58
CA ALA A 373 -10.19 -17.31 45.36
C ALA A 373 -11.24 -17.51 44.23
N LYS A 374 -12.40 -18.13 44.52
CA LYS A 374 -13.39 -18.50 43.48
C LYS A 374 -14.00 -17.28 42.76
N ARG A 375 -14.34 -16.22 43.51
CA ARG A 375 -14.92 -14.98 42.93
C ARG A 375 -13.90 -14.23 42.08
N MET A 376 -12.64 -14.19 42.52
CA MET A 376 -11.52 -13.55 41.85
C MET A 376 -11.08 -14.28 40.57
N GLN A 377 -11.11 -15.62 40.58
CA GLN A 377 -10.82 -16.45 39.40
C GLN A 377 -11.89 -16.27 38.32
N ARG A 378 -13.18 -16.32 38.68
CA ARG A 378 -14.30 -16.12 37.74
C ARG A 378 -14.26 -14.74 37.08
N LYS A 379 -13.91 -13.69 37.84
CA LYS A 379 -13.70 -12.33 37.30
C LYS A 379 -12.52 -12.25 36.32
N SER A 380 -11.44 -13.01 36.56
CA SER A 380 -10.28 -13.04 35.67
C SER A 380 -10.59 -13.68 34.32
N PHE A 381 -11.42 -14.73 34.29
CA PHE A 381 -11.84 -15.37 33.03
C PHE A 381 -12.71 -14.47 32.15
N ASN A 382 -13.32 -13.42 32.71
CA ASN A 382 -14.01 -12.44 31.88
C ASN A 382 -13.05 -11.74 30.91
N TYR A 383 -11.79 -11.50 31.30
CA TYR A 383 -10.78 -10.94 30.39
C TYR A 383 -10.55 -11.84 29.17
N PHE A 384 -10.41 -13.15 29.40
CA PHE A 384 -10.27 -14.13 28.32
C PHE A 384 -11.47 -14.11 27.36
N TRP A 385 -12.69 -14.17 27.88
CA TRP A 385 -13.90 -14.15 27.04
C TRP A 385 -14.07 -12.84 26.27
N HIS A 386 -13.75 -11.70 26.89
CA HIS A 386 -13.79 -10.42 26.18
C HIS A 386 -12.77 -10.35 25.05
N ILE A 387 -11.51 -10.76 25.29
CA ILE A 387 -10.49 -10.80 24.23
C ILE A 387 -10.89 -11.76 23.11
N MET A 388 -11.40 -12.95 23.44
CA MET A 388 -11.85 -13.90 22.44
C MET A 388 -12.99 -13.33 21.57
N ASN A 389 -13.97 -12.66 22.20
CA ASN A 389 -15.05 -12.01 21.47
C ASN A 389 -14.52 -10.88 20.58
N ILE A 390 -13.66 -10.00 21.11
CA ILE A 390 -13.05 -8.92 20.33
C ILE A 390 -12.27 -9.51 19.15
N ALA A 391 -11.44 -10.53 19.38
CA ALA A 391 -10.68 -11.19 18.33
C ALA A 391 -11.55 -11.75 17.19
N ILE A 392 -12.69 -12.37 17.52
CA ILE A 392 -13.61 -12.91 16.51
C ILE A 392 -14.30 -11.78 15.73
N PHE A 393 -14.90 -10.81 16.44
CA PHE A 393 -15.64 -9.72 15.79
C PHE A 393 -14.73 -8.76 15.02
N TYR A 394 -13.47 -8.63 15.42
CA TYR A 394 -12.49 -7.76 14.80
C TYR A 394 -11.69 -8.46 13.71
N GLY A 395 -11.24 -9.69 13.96
CA GLY A 395 -10.41 -10.45 13.02
C GLY A 395 -11.15 -10.90 11.76
N ILE A 396 -12.43 -11.27 11.85
CA ILE A 396 -13.21 -11.71 10.67
C ILE A 396 -13.29 -10.60 9.61
N PRO A 397 -13.73 -9.36 9.94
CA PRO A 397 -13.74 -8.26 8.98
C PRO A 397 -12.37 -7.95 8.38
N VAL A 398 -11.28 -8.02 9.15
CA VAL A 398 -9.92 -7.73 8.65
C VAL A 398 -9.51 -8.71 7.57
N VAL A 399 -9.70 -10.01 7.82
CA VAL A 399 -9.38 -11.05 6.82
C VAL A 399 -10.26 -10.88 5.58
N GLN A 400 -11.55 -10.59 5.75
CA GLN A 400 -12.46 -10.34 4.63
C GLN A 400 -12.05 -9.12 3.79
N LEU A 401 -11.68 -8.02 4.46
CA LEU A 401 -11.26 -6.78 3.83
C LEU A 401 -9.94 -6.97 3.07
N MET A 402 -8.97 -7.66 3.68
CA MET A 402 -7.71 -8.03 3.03
C MET A 402 -7.95 -8.82 1.75
N VAL A 403 -8.78 -9.88 1.80
CA VAL A 403 -9.10 -10.69 0.61
C VAL A 403 -9.80 -9.86 -0.46
N ALA A 404 -10.68 -8.92 -0.08
CA ALA A 404 -11.36 -8.03 -1.01
C ALA A 404 -10.36 -7.11 -1.74
N TYR A 405 -9.43 -6.48 -1.02
CA TYR A 405 -8.43 -5.61 -1.63
C TYR A 405 -7.44 -6.38 -2.51
N GLN A 406 -7.00 -7.57 -2.10
CA GLN A 406 -6.12 -8.38 -2.95
C GLN A 406 -6.77 -8.79 -4.26
N ARG A 407 -8.08 -9.08 -4.24
CA ARG A 407 -8.84 -9.32 -5.46
C ARG A 407 -8.95 -8.06 -6.31
N LEU A 408 -9.14 -6.90 -5.69
CA LEU A 408 -9.17 -5.63 -6.39
C LEU A 408 -7.85 -5.41 -7.14
N VAL A 409 -6.71 -5.45 -6.45
CA VAL A 409 -5.36 -5.31 -7.05
C VAL A 409 -5.15 -6.28 -8.21
N ASN A 410 -5.53 -7.55 -8.04
CA ASN A 410 -5.30 -8.56 -9.07
C ASN A 410 -6.22 -8.40 -10.31
N VAL A 411 -7.35 -7.70 -10.19
CA VAL A 411 -8.27 -7.43 -11.30
C VAL A 411 -7.97 -6.10 -11.97
N THR A 412 -7.70 -5.05 -11.18
CA THR A 412 -7.43 -3.70 -11.70
C THR A 412 -5.98 -3.52 -12.13
N GLY A 413 -5.04 -4.24 -11.50
CA GLY A 413 -3.60 -4.01 -11.64
C GLY A 413 -3.10 -2.78 -10.87
N ASP A 414 -3.95 -2.16 -10.05
CA ASP A 414 -3.61 -0.99 -9.25
C ASP A 414 -2.78 -1.38 -8.02
N LEU A 415 -1.49 -1.07 -8.04
CA LEU A 415 -0.57 -1.35 -6.94
C LEU A 415 -0.64 -0.29 -5.82
N ASP A 416 -1.34 0.83 -6.02
CA ASP A 416 -1.53 1.86 -4.97
C ASP A 416 -2.67 1.49 -4.01
N THR A 417 -3.43 0.43 -4.30
CA THR A 417 -4.40 -0.12 -3.34
C THR A 417 -3.70 -0.83 -2.16
N CYS A 418 -2.56 -1.50 -2.41
CA CYS A 418 -1.76 -2.18 -1.39
C CYS A 418 -0.30 -1.69 -1.49
N TYR A 419 0.09 -0.75 -0.63
CA TYR A 419 1.38 -0.04 -0.64
C TYR A 419 2.56 -0.92 -0.19
N HIS A 420 2.93 -1.90 -1.00
CA HIS A 420 4.05 -2.77 -0.70
C HIS A 420 5.38 -2.03 -0.88
N ASN A 421 6.33 -2.32 0.00
CA ASN A 421 7.72 -2.00 -0.27
C ASN A 421 8.31 -3.07 -1.21
N PHE A 422 8.06 -2.94 -2.52
CA PHE A 422 8.51 -3.92 -3.52
C PHE A 422 10.02 -4.14 -3.57
N MET A 423 10.83 -3.23 -3.02
CA MET A 423 12.27 -3.40 -2.89
C MET A 423 12.67 -4.42 -1.82
N CYS A 424 11.87 -4.54 -0.75
CA CYS A 424 12.11 -5.48 0.35
C CYS A 424 11.15 -6.67 0.36
N ALA A 425 10.02 -6.57 -0.35
CA ALA A 425 9.02 -7.62 -0.46
C ALA A 425 9.54 -8.74 -1.39
N ASN A 426 9.60 -9.94 -0.84
CA ASN A 426 10.03 -11.13 -1.55
C ASN A 426 8.82 -12.03 -1.82
N PRO A 427 8.34 -12.08 -3.07
CA PRO A 427 7.17 -12.87 -3.41
C PRO A 427 7.48 -14.37 -3.42
N LEU A 428 6.60 -15.18 -2.84
CA LEU A 428 6.65 -16.63 -2.94
C LEU A 428 5.25 -17.17 -3.24
N GLY A 429 5.12 -17.90 -4.35
CA GLY A 429 3.83 -18.37 -4.83
C GLY A 429 2.87 -17.20 -5.14
N TYR A 430 1.71 -17.18 -4.48
CA TYR A 430 0.66 -16.17 -4.68
C TYR A 430 0.80 -14.93 -3.78
N MET A 431 1.78 -14.92 -2.88
CA MET A 431 1.97 -13.85 -1.90
C MET A 431 3.06 -12.90 -2.40
N ASN A 432 2.75 -11.61 -2.49
CA ASN A 432 3.70 -10.59 -2.93
C ASN A 432 4.78 -10.31 -1.87
N ASP A 433 4.43 -10.43 -0.59
CA ASP A 433 5.28 -10.12 0.56
C ASP A 433 5.34 -11.32 1.53
N PHE A 434 5.95 -12.42 1.08
CA PHE A 434 5.99 -13.66 1.88
C PHE A 434 6.90 -13.53 3.10
N ASN A 435 8.02 -12.83 2.98
CA ASN A 435 9.00 -12.69 4.06
C ASN A 435 8.38 -12.04 5.31
N HIS A 436 7.63 -10.96 5.14
CA HIS A 436 7.03 -10.27 6.29
C HIS A 436 5.86 -11.05 6.90
N VAL A 437 5.08 -11.78 6.09
CA VAL A 437 4.06 -12.72 6.60
C VAL A 437 4.70 -13.87 7.36
N TYR A 438 5.78 -14.44 6.83
CA TYR A 438 6.48 -15.57 7.43
C TYR A 438 7.11 -15.22 8.78
N SER A 439 7.70 -14.03 8.91
CA SER A 439 8.24 -13.58 10.21
C SER A 439 7.18 -13.48 11.31
N ASN A 440 5.91 -13.20 10.97
CA ASN A 440 4.83 -13.05 11.95
C ASN A 440 4.30 -14.39 12.50
N ILE A 441 4.64 -15.52 11.86
CA ILE A 441 4.32 -16.86 12.39
C ILE A 441 4.95 -17.06 13.78
N GLY A 442 6.07 -16.40 14.08
CA GLY A 442 6.72 -16.42 15.39
C GLY A 442 5.80 -15.97 16.53
N TYR A 443 5.02 -14.90 16.34
CA TYR A 443 4.06 -14.42 17.35
C TYR A 443 2.97 -15.47 17.63
N MET A 444 2.45 -16.11 16.58
CA MET A 444 1.46 -17.18 16.73
C MET A 444 2.02 -18.36 17.53
N LEU A 445 3.24 -18.79 17.22
CA LEU A 445 3.90 -19.90 17.92
C LEU A 445 4.20 -19.55 19.38
N LEU A 446 4.71 -18.34 19.66
CA LEU A 446 4.98 -17.87 21.03
C LEU A 446 3.67 -17.70 21.83
N GLY A 447 2.59 -17.29 21.19
CA GLY A 447 1.26 -17.24 21.81
C GLY A 447 0.73 -18.62 22.20
N ILE A 448 0.82 -19.60 21.29
CA ILE A 448 0.46 -21.00 21.57
C ILE A 448 1.32 -21.57 22.70
N PHE A 449 2.64 -21.31 22.65
CA PHE A 449 3.58 -21.66 23.70
C PHE A 449 3.13 -21.11 25.05
N PHE A 450 2.80 -19.82 25.11
CA PHE A 450 2.40 -19.15 26.33
C PHE A 450 1.09 -19.72 26.90
N LEU A 451 0.13 -20.06 26.04
CA LEU A 451 -1.11 -20.71 26.44
C LEU A 451 -0.88 -22.11 27.01
N ALA A 452 0.00 -22.91 26.40
CA ALA A 452 0.33 -24.25 26.88
C ALA A 452 1.02 -24.21 28.26
N VAL A 453 1.98 -23.32 28.46
CA VAL A 453 2.63 -23.11 29.77
C VAL A 453 1.62 -22.64 30.81
N THR A 454 0.73 -21.72 30.44
CA THR A 454 -0.35 -21.23 31.31
C THR A 454 -1.30 -22.38 31.70
N PHE A 455 -1.65 -23.25 30.75
CA PHE A 455 -2.50 -24.41 30.99
C PHE A 455 -1.87 -25.42 31.96
N VAL A 456 -0.62 -25.82 31.72
CA VAL A 456 0.10 -26.71 32.64
C VAL A 456 0.20 -26.10 34.04
N SER A 457 0.52 -24.80 34.12
CA SER A 457 0.63 -24.07 35.40
C SER A 457 -0.71 -23.92 36.11
N HIS A 458 -1.82 -23.83 35.39
CA HIS A 458 -3.16 -23.75 35.96
C HIS A 458 -3.58 -25.09 36.56
N GLN A 459 -3.32 -26.20 35.86
CA GLN A 459 -3.58 -27.56 36.36
C GLN A 459 -2.79 -27.84 37.66
N LYS A 460 -1.50 -27.45 37.73
CA LYS A 460 -0.67 -27.62 38.94
C LYS A 460 -1.25 -26.93 40.19
N HIS A 461 -1.84 -25.74 40.02
CA HIS A 461 -2.39 -24.98 41.15
C HIS A 461 -3.72 -25.56 41.67
N VAL A 462 -4.50 -26.22 40.81
CA VAL A 462 -5.73 -26.90 41.27
C VAL A 462 -5.40 -28.02 42.27
N VAL A 463 -4.24 -28.66 42.11
CA VAL A 463 -3.77 -29.78 42.94
C VAL A 463 -3.10 -29.33 44.25
N ILE A 464 -2.27 -28.27 44.24
CA ILE A 464 -1.45 -27.85 45.40
C ILE A 464 -2.07 -26.61 46.08
N ALA A 465 -3.35 -26.67 46.46
CA ALA A 465 -4.03 -25.55 47.13
C ALA A 465 -3.79 -25.55 48.66
N LYS A 466 -2.52 -25.55 49.09
CA LYS A 466 -2.12 -25.33 50.49
C LYS A 466 -1.32 -24.01 50.57
N CYS A 467 -2.04 -22.90 50.77
CA CYS A 467 -1.58 -21.51 50.99
C CYS A 467 -0.88 -20.75 49.83
N GLY A 468 -1.38 -19.56 49.47
CA GLY A 468 -0.69 -18.60 48.59
C GLY A 468 -1.54 -17.40 48.11
N ILE A 469 -0.90 -16.43 47.44
CA ILE A 469 -1.59 -15.31 46.75
C ILE A 469 -2.39 -15.89 45.56
N PRO A 470 -3.70 -15.62 45.43
CA PRO A 470 -4.51 -16.18 44.34
C PRO A 470 -4.01 -15.73 42.97
N ARG A 471 -3.68 -16.70 42.09
CA ARG A 471 -3.21 -16.42 40.73
C ARG A 471 -4.37 -16.31 39.74
N HIS A 472 -4.34 -15.28 38.91
CA HIS A 472 -5.36 -14.95 37.92
C HIS A 472 -5.03 -15.54 36.54
N TYR A 473 -5.31 -16.83 36.34
CA TYR A 473 -5.01 -17.53 35.08
C TYR A 473 -5.79 -16.99 33.87
N GLY A 474 -7.00 -16.46 34.05
CA GLY A 474 -7.81 -15.89 32.97
C GLY A 474 -7.15 -14.71 32.25
N LEU A 475 -6.34 -13.90 32.95
CA LEU A 475 -5.60 -12.79 32.32
C LEU A 475 -4.41 -13.30 31.49
N PHE A 476 -3.72 -14.34 31.97
CA PHE A 476 -2.65 -14.98 31.20
C PHE A 476 -3.19 -15.66 29.93
N TYR A 477 -4.34 -16.33 30.00
CA TYR A 477 -5.00 -16.85 28.80
C TYR A 477 -5.38 -15.71 27.83
N ALA A 478 -5.87 -14.58 28.34
CA ALA A 478 -6.18 -13.41 27.51
C ALA A 478 -4.95 -12.87 26.78
N MET A 479 -3.82 -12.71 27.47
CA MET A 479 -2.55 -12.25 26.87
C MET A 479 -2.03 -13.23 25.80
N GLY A 480 -2.14 -14.54 26.01
CA GLY A 480 -1.71 -15.55 25.04
C GLY A 480 -2.55 -15.56 23.77
N VAL A 481 -3.89 -15.47 23.90
CA VAL A 481 -4.79 -15.34 22.75
C VAL A 481 -4.50 -14.04 22.00
N ALA A 482 -4.30 -12.94 22.73
CA ALA A 482 -4.02 -11.67 22.11
C ALA A 482 -2.68 -11.68 21.33
N LEU A 483 -1.63 -12.34 21.83
CA LEU A 483 -0.39 -12.51 21.06
C LEU A 483 -0.58 -13.30 19.73
N ILE A 484 -1.48 -14.29 19.71
CA ILE A 484 -1.80 -15.02 18.48
C ILE A 484 -2.55 -14.13 17.50
N VAL A 485 -3.54 -13.38 17.99
CA VAL A 485 -4.37 -12.50 17.17
C VAL A 485 -3.53 -11.37 16.57
N GLU A 486 -2.60 -10.81 17.34
CA GLU A 486 -1.60 -9.86 16.85
C GLU A 486 -0.81 -10.42 15.66
N GLY A 487 -0.30 -11.65 15.78
CA GLY A 487 0.41 -12.30 14.67
C GLY A 487 -0.45 -12.49 13.42
N ILE A 488 -1.76 -12.74 13.58
CA ILE A 488 -2.70 -12.86 12.46
C ILE A 488 -2.97 -11.50 11.82
N LEU A 489 -3.25 -10.47 12.62
CA LEU A 489 -3.59 -9.12 12.13
C LEU A 489 -2.38 -8.47 11.45
N SER A 490 -1.18 -8.62 12.03
CA SER A 490 0.06 -8.11 11.46
C SER A 490 0.42 -8.83 10.17
N ALA A 491 0.23 -10.15 10.11
CA ALA A 491 0.32 -10.88 8.85
C ALA A 491 -0.68 -10.35 7.81
N CYS A 492 -1.96 -10.14 8.16
CA CYS A 492 -2.96 -9.59 7.23
C CYS A 492 -2.58 -8.21 6.69
N TYR A 493 -1.98 -7.35 7.52
CA TYR A 493 -1.45 -6.06 7.09
C TYR A 493 -0.36 -6.22 6.03
N HIS A 494 0.61 -7.11 6.22
CA HIS A 494 1.67 -7.32 5.24
C HIS A 494 1.20 -7.96 3.92
N ILE A 495 0.08 -8.70 3.92
CA ILE A 495 -0.49 -9.22 2.67
C ILE A 495 -1.05 -8.08 1.81
N CYS A 496 -1.71 -7.09 2.41
CA CYS A 496 -2.13 -5.87 1.71
C CYS A 496 -2.00 -4.66 2.65
N PRO A 497 -0.85 -3.96 2.60
CA PRO A 497 -0.61 -2.80 3.43
C PRO A 497 -1.44 -1.62 2.95
N ASN A 498 -2.42 -1.23 3.75
CA ASN A 498 -3.24 -0.05 3.51
C ASN A 498 -3.61 0.61 4.83
N GLN A 499 -4.13 1.84 4.77
CA GLN A 499 -4.45 2.63 5.96
C GLN A 499 -5.46 1.92 6.88
N SER A 500 -6.47 1.26 6.31
CA SER A 500 -7.47 0.53 7.08
C SER A 500 -6.84 -0.63 7.85
N ASN A 501 -6.10 -1.51 7.17
CA ASN A 501 -5.42 -2.67 7.76
C ASN A 501 -4.37 -2.26 8.80
N TYR A 502 -3.68 -1.14 8.58
CA TYR A 502 -2.76 -0.56 9.56
C TYR A 502 -3.47 -0.17 10.87
N GLN A 503 -4.63 0.49 10.77
CA GLN A 503 -5.42 0.84 11.94
C GLN A 503 -5.91 -0.41 12.68
N PHE A 504 -6.28 -1.46 11.95
CA PHE A 504 -6.69 -2.73 12.53
C PHE A 504 -5.56 -3.36 13.35
N ASP A 505 -4.36 -3.47 12.80
CA ASP A 505 -3.17 -4.00 13.49
C ASP A 505 -2.83 -3.18 14.74
N THR A 506 -2.68 -1.86 14.57
CA THR A 506 -2.30 -0.93 15.65
C THR A 506 -3.30 -0.94 16.81
N SER A 507 -4.60 -1.09 16.53
CA SER A 507 -5.61 -1.14 17.59
C SER A 507 -5.42 -2.33 18.53
N PHE A 508 -4.95 -3.46 18.00
CA PHE A 508 -4.76 -4.69 18.75
C PHE A 508 -3.45 -4.66 19.54
N MET A 509 -2.43 -3.96 19.03
CA MET A 509 -1.25 -3.57 19.81
C MET A 509 -1.64 -2.77 21.06
N TYR A 510 -2.59 -1.84 20.98
CA TYR A 510 -3.07 -1.11 22.17
C TYR A 510 -3.80 -2.02 23.17
N VAL A 511 -4.60 -2.98 22.69
CA VAL A 511 -5.24 -3.99 23.55
C VAL A 511 -4.17 -4.80 24.29
N MET A 512 -3.12 -5.24 23.58
CA MET A 512 -1.99 -5.96 24.16
C MET A 512 -1.26 -5.14 25.23
N ALA A 513 -0.95 -3.88 24.94
CA ALA A 513 -0.30 -2.98 25.89
C ALA A 513 -1.12 -2.81 27.19
N VAL A 514 -2.43 -2.60 27.09
CA VAL A 514 -3.30 -2.47 28.28
C VAL A 514 -3.38 -3.77 29.08
N LEU A 515 -3.44 -4.94 28.42
CA LEU A 515 -3.39 -6.22 29.14
C LEU A 515 -2.08 -6.39 29.92
N ILE A 516 -0.95 -5.99 29.34
CA ILE A 516 0.36 -5.99 30.01
C ILE A 516 0.34 -5.03 31.20
N MET A 517 -0.16 -3.80 31.04
CA MET A 517 -0.27 -2.82 32.13
C MET A 517 -1.13 -3.33 33.29
N VAL A 518 -2.31 -3.87 33.00
CA VAL A 518 -3.18 -4.47 34.02
C VAL A 518 -2.47 -5.60 34.73
N LYS A 519 -1.72 -6.43 34.00
CA LYS A 519 -0.99 -7.55 34.59
C LYS A 519 0.15 -7.08 35.50
N LEU A 520 0.91 -6.07 35.08
CA LEU A 520 1.96 -5.46 35.89
C LEU A 520 1.38 -4.84 37.17
N TYR A 521 0.26 -4.12 37.05
CA TYR A 521 -0.42 -3.54 38.18
C TYR A 521 -0.93 -4.59 39.17
N GLN A 522 -1.53 -5.68 38.68
CA GLN A 522 -1.97 -6.79 39.55
C GLN A 522 -0.82 -7.45 40.30
N ASN A 523 0.35 -7.60 39.66
CA ASN A 523 1.53 -8.17 40.32
C ASN A 523 2.03 -7.26 41.48
N ARG A 524 1.87 -5.94 41.34
CA ARG A 524 2.25 -4.95 42.38
C ARG A 524 1.17 -4.78 43.46
N HIS A 525 -0.11 -4.85 43.07
CA HIS A 525 -1.25 -4.66 43.95
C HIS A 525 -2.23 -5.85 43.89
N PRO A 526 -1.90 -7.01 44.48
CA PRO A 526 -2.70 -8.24 44.37
C PRO A 526 -4.13 -8.15 44.93
N ARG A 527 -4.41 -7.11 45.73
CA ARG A 527 -5.72 -6.85 46.35
C ARG A 527 -6.66 -6.01 45.49
N ILE A 528 -6.16 -5.28 44.50
CA ILE A 528 -6.94 -4.34 43.68
C ILE A 528 -7.04 -4.88 42.25
N ASN A 529 -8.22 -5.39 41.90
CA ASN A 529 -8.50 -5.89 40.56
C ASN A 529 -9.53 -5.01 39.87
N ALA A 530 -9.10 -4.32 38.81
CA ALA A 530 -10.01 -3.69 37.87
C ALA A 530 -10.93 -4.75 37.25
N SER A 531 -12.21 -4.45 37.09
CA SER A 531 -13.12 -5.35 36.38
C SER A 531 -12.78 -5.35 34.88
N ALA A 532 -12.93 -6.50 34.23
CA ALA A 532 -12.70 -6.60 32.78
C ALA A 532 -13.57 -5.57 32.03
N TYR A 533 -14.85 -5.45 32.42
CA TYR A 533 -15.78 -4.47 31.85
C TYR A 533 -15.25 -3.03 31.95
N ALA A 534 -14.81 -2.59 33.13
CA ALA A 534 -14.28 -1.23 33.29
C ALA A 534 -13.02 -1.00 32.46
N THR A 535 -12.12 -1.97 32.44
CA THR A 535 -10.86 -1.90 31.67
C THR A 535 -11.13 -1.78 30.17
N PHE A 536 -11.99 -2.65 29.61
CA PHE A 536 -12.32 -2.62 28.19
C PHE A 536 -13.19 -1.41 27.81
N THR A 537 -14.03 -0.90 28.71
CA THR A 537 -14.77 0.36 28.49
C THR A 537 -13.81 1.55 28.43
N VAL A 538 -12.85 1.66 29.36
CA VAL A 538 -11.84 2.73 29.32
C VAL A 538 -10.98 2.62 28.07
N LEU A 539 -10.55 1.41 27.71
CA LEU A 539 -9.82 1.17 26.46
C LEU A 539 -10.65 1.58 25.24
N GLY A 540 -11.93 1.20 25.18
CA GLY A 540 -12.82 1.59 24.08
C GLY A 540 -12.98 3.10 23.96
N VAL A 541 -13.10 3.82 25.09
CA VAL A 541 -13.12 5.29 25.10
C VAL A 541 -11.77 5.87 24.67
N ALA A 542 -10.65 5.30 25.11
CA ALA A 542 -9.32 5.77 24.74
C ALA A 542 -9.06 5.59 23.24
N VAL A 543 -9.37 4.42 22.68
CA VAL A 543 -9.26 4.13 21.24
C VAL A 543 -10.23 5.01 20.44
N PHE A 544 -11.46 5.21 20.90
CA PHE A 544 -12.41 6.11 20.26
C PHE A 544 -11.90 7.55 20.26
N MET A 545 -11.36 8.05 21.38
CA MET A 545 -10.80 9.39 21.46
C MET A 545 -9.55 9.52 20.58
N ALA A 546 -8.67 8.52 20.54
CA ALA A 546 -7.51 8.52 19.65
C ALA A 546 -7.93 8.55 18.17
N ALA A 547 -8.89 7.71 17.78
CA ALA A 547 -9.43 7.69 16.43
C ALA A 547 -10.16 9.01 16.09
N PHE A 548 -10.98 9.52 17.01
CA PHE A 548 -11.73 10.77 16.84
C PHE A 548 -10.81 11.98 16.75
N VAL A 549 -9.82 12.10 17.63
CA VAL A 549 -8.80 13.17 17.59
C VAL A 549 -8.01 13.07 16.30
N SER A 550 -7.57 11.87 15.88
CA SER A 550 -6.90 11.68 14.59
C SER A 550 -7.78 12.13 13.43
N SER A 551 -9.07 11.79 13.44
CA SER A 551 -10.01 12.11 12.36
C SER A 551 -10.38 13.60 12.33
N VAL A 552 -10.53 14.22 13.50
CA VAL A 552 -10.84 15.65 13.66
C VAL A 552 -9.61 16.50 13.36
N LEU A 553 -8.41 16.06 13.74
CA LEU A 553 -7.17 16.75 13.38
C LEU A 553 -6.95 16.72 11.87
N MET A 554 -7.20 15.58 11.22
CA MET A 554 -7.22 15.48 9.74
C MET A 554 -8.21 16.44 9.09
N LEU A 555 -9.34 16.75 9.75
CA LEU A 555 -10.33 17.71 9.26
C LEU A 555 -9.99 19.17 9.59
N LEU A 556 -9.20 19.43 10.64
CA LEU A 556 -8.92 20.77 11.17
C LEU A 556 -7.54 21.32 10.78
N THR A 557 -6.59 20.51 10.34
CA THR A 557 -5.29 20.99 9.83
C THR A 557 -5.48 21.62 8.44
N PRO A 558 -5.30 22.94 8.27
CA PRO A 558 -5.34 23.55 6.96
C PRO A 558 -4.06 23.22 6.19
N ILE A 559 -4.25 22.91 4.90
CA ILE A 559 -3.28 22.83 3.80
C ILE A 559 -2.24 23.95 3.93
N THR A 560 -1.15 23.73 4.69
CA THR A 560 -0.03 24.67 4.74
C THR A 560 1.30 23.95 5.03
N SER A 561 2.25 24.20 4.13
CA SER A 561 3.69 23.99 4.24
C SER A 561 4.25 22.63 3.81
N SER A 562 4.50 22.54 2.49
CA SER A 562 5.79 22.36 1.79
C SER A 562 7.12 22.25 2.57
N ARG A 563 7.15 21.68 3.79
CA ARG A 563 8.40 21.55 4.57
C ARG A 563 8.62 20.18 5.21
N TRP A 564 7.67 19.27 5.09
CA TRP A 564 7.83 17.89 5.54
C TRP A 564 7.77 16.97 4.32
N GLY A 565 8.93 16.42 3.94
CA GLY A 565 9.03 15.47 2.86
C GLY A 565 8.29 14.17 3.17
N VAL A 566 7.73 13.58 2.12
CA VAL A 566 7.51 12.15 1.84
C VAL A 566 7.60 11.22 3.07
N GLY A 567 6.43 10.79 3.57
CA GLY A 567 6.29 9.80 4.67
C GLY A 567 5.49 10.28 5.89
N ALA A 568 5.08 11.54 5.92
CA ALA A 568 4.66 12.21 7.15
C ALA A 568 3.27 11.86 7.73
N ASP A 569 2.37 11.13 7.07
CA ASP A 569 0.98 10.98 7.57
C ASP A 569 0.69 9.61 8.21
N VAL A 570 1.46 8.56 7.86
CA VAL A 570 1.70 7.44 8.79
C VAL A 570 2.54 7.94 9.98
N GLN A 571 3.40 8.93 9.73
CA GLN A 571 4.13 9.62 10.80
C GLN A 571 3.19 10.48 11.65
N VAL A 572 2.17 11.19 11.16
CA VAL A 572 1.28 12.02 12.01
C VAL A 572 0.40 11.15 12.93
N THR A 573 -0.01 9.95 12.47
CA THR A 573 -0.68 8.97 13.35
C THR A 573 0.29 8.33 14.36
N LYS A 574 1.57 8.12 13.99
CA LYS A 574 2.64 7.75 14.93
C LYS A 574 2.98 8.90 15.90
N ASP A 575 3.42 10.04 15.40
CA ASP A 575 3.88 11.27 16.07
C ASP A 575 2.83 11.99 16.94
N LEU A 576 1.54 11.65 16.86
CA LEU A 576 0.50 12.21 17.75
C LEU A 576 -0.35 11.14 18.47
N GLY A 577 -0.62 9.99 17.85
CA GLY A 577 -1.32 8.89 18.49
C GLY A 577 -0.45 8.14 19.50
N GLU A 578 0.80 7.83 19.13
CA GLU A 578 1.77 7.21 20.06
C GLU A 578 2.07 8.12 21.25
N PRO A 579 2.37 9.44 21.15
CA PRO A 579 2.64 10.23 22.33
C PRO A 579 1.41 10.51 23.20
N ILE A 580 0.17 10.48 22.68
CA ILE A 580 -1.04 10.54 23.52
C ILE A 580 -1.22 9.21 24.26
N PHE A 581 -1.01 8.08 23.60
CA PHE A 581 -1.08 6.76 24.23
C PHE A 581 0.09 6.52 25.19
N GLU A 582 1.32 6.90 24.84
CA GLU A 582 2.50 6.93 25.69
C GLU A 582 2.31 7.87 26.86
N SER A 583 1.80 9.10 26.66
CA SER A 583 1.46 10.01 27.76
C SER A 583 0.34 9.48 28.65
N PHE A 584 -0.64 8.76 28.09
CA PHE A 584 -1.66 8.06 28.86
C PHE A 584 -1.08 6.87 29.62
N CYS A 585 -0.20 6.08 28.99
CA CYS A 585 0.54 4.97 29.59
C CYS A 585 1.49 5.45 30.69
N ASP A 586 2.20 6.55 30.48
CA ASP A 586 3.11 7.22 31.42
C ASP A 586 2.36 7.87 32.56
N ARG A 587 1.23 8.54 32.30
CA ARG A 587 0.37 9.08 33.36
C ARG A 587 -0.28 7.95 34.15
N MET A 588 -0.74 6.89 33.49
CA MET A 588 -1.19 5.70 34.20
C MET A 588 -0.04 5.09 35.01
N LEU A 589 1.15 4.88 34.45
CA LEU A 589 2.33 4.40 35.16
C LEU A 589 2.65 5.31 36.36
N THR A 590 2.63 6.63 36.19
CA THR A 590 2.87 7.60 37.28
C THR A 590 1.80 7.51 38.37
N ILE A 591 0.53 7.35 38.00
CA ILE A 591 -0.61 7.15 38.91
C ILE A 591 -0.51 5.79 39.63
N LEU A 592 -0.04 4.74 38.96
CA LEU A 592 0.10 3.38 39.49
C LEU A 592 1.40 3.22 40.34
N TYR A 593 2.43 4.04 40.10
CA TYR A 593 3.72 3.97 40.79
C TYR A 593 3.85 4.96 41.97
N GLY A 594 2.97 5.97 42.07
CA GLY A 594 2.89 6.89 43.20
C GLY A 594 4.09 7.84 43.30
N GLY A 595 4.17 8.81 42.39
CA GLY A 595 5.13 9.91 42.42
C GLY A 595 5.94 10.06 41.11
N PRO A 596 6.52 11.24 40.84
CA PRO A 596 7.15 11.54 39.56
C PRO A 596 8.37 10.63 39.33
N THR A 597 8.47 10.10 38.11
CA THR A 597 9.68 9.45 37.62
C THR A 597 10.83 10.44 37.72
N ALA A 598 11.91 10.03 38.39
CA ALA A 598 13.13 10.80 38.44
C ALA A 598 13.62 11.06 37.00
N GLU A 599 13.86 12.33 36.68
CA GLU A 599 14.56 12.73 35.47
C GLU A 599 15.86 11.92 35.36
N ILE A 600 16.03 11.21 34.24
CA ILE A 600 17.35 10.78 33.80
C ILE A 600 18.05 12.04 33.30
N VAL A 601 18.64 12.79 34.23
CA VAL A 601 19.58 13.85 33.92
C VAL A 601 20.89 13.16 33.52
N GLU A 602 21.24 13.25 32.24
CA GLU A 602 22.60 12.98 31.79
C GLU A 602 23.57 13.95 32.50
N GLY A 603 24.50 13.39 33.27
CA GLY A 603 25.61 14.10 33.90
C GLY A 603 26.90 13.27 33.79
N PRO A 604 28.06 13.89 33.50
CA PRO A 604 29.21 13.22 32.90
C PRO A 604 30.12 12.49 33.91
N HIS A 605 30.83 11.48 33.41
CA HIS A 605 32.09 10.87 33.90
C HIS A 605 32.44 10.97 35.40
N LEU A 606 32.58 9.83 36.10
CA LEU A 606 33.84 9.37 36.72
C LEU A 606 33.66 8.02 37.47
N THR A 607 34.47 7.05 37.06
CA THR A 607 35.16 5.94 37.77
C THR A 607 34.79 5.51 39.21
N SER A 608 34.82 4.17 39.38
CA SER A 608 35.29 3.35 40.52
C SER A 608 34.27 2.68 41.48
N LEU A 609 34.38 1.34 41.54
CA LEU A 609 33.87 0.34 42.51
C LEU A 609 34.26 0.67 43.98
N PRO A 610 33.88 -0.07 45.08
CA PRO A 610 33.27 -1.43 45.18
C PRO A 610 32.20 -1.69 46.32
N TYR A 611 31.51 -2.83 46.20
CA TYR A 611 31.21 -3.90 47.20
C TYR A 611 31.13 -3.62 48.73
N SER A 612 29.97 -3.91 49.38
CA SER A 612 29.80 -4.62 50.69
C SER A 612 28.30 -4.80 51.02
N ARG A 613 27.70 -6.00 51.04
CA ARG A 613 27.49 -6.97 52.14
C ARG A 613 27.31 -6.42 53.58
N ASN A 614 26.26 -6.96 54.24
CA ASN A 614 25.84 -6.85 55.65
C ASN A 614 24.98 -5.60 55.95
N MET A 615 23.96 -5.61 56.81
CA MET A 615 23.68 -6.47 57.96
C MET A 615 22.21 -6.29 58.39
N TRP A 616 21.57 -7.38 58.83
CA TRP A 616 20.42 -7.34 59.72
C TRP A 616 20.84 -6.77 61.08
N SER A 617 20.10 -5.81 61.63
CA SER A 617 19.84 -5.69 63.07
C SER A 617 18.84 -4.56 63.33
N GLY A 618 17.73 -4.87 64.00
CA GLY A 618 16.72 -3.91 64.41
C GLY A 618 17.18 -3.00 65.56
N ASN A 619 16.40 -1.95 65.79
CA ASN A 619 15.94 -1.53 67.11
C ASN A 619 14.86 -0.44 66.98
N SER A 620 13.79 -0.64 67.75
CA SER A 620 12.88 0.36 68.35
C SER A 620 13.68 1.53 68.95
N GLU A 621 13.26 2.81 68.93
CA GLU A 621 12.05 3.46 69.48
C GLU A 621 12.28 5.02 69.33
N PRO A 622 11.48 5.96 69.90
CA PRO A 622 10.20 6.56 69.46
C PRO A 622 10.29 8.07 69.04
N ASP A 623 9.19 8.55 68.41
CA ASP A 623 8.54 9.89 68.32
C ASP A 623 9.30 11.23 68.57
N PRO A 624 8.81 12.33 67.94
CA PRO A 624 7.69 13.10 68.49
C PRO A 624 6.43 13.16 67.63
#